data_AF-A0ABD1WE18-F1
#
_entry.id   AF-A0ABD1WE18-F1
#
_cell.length_a   1.000
_cell.length_b   1.000
_cell.length_c   1.000
_cell.angle_alpha   90.00
_cell.angle_beta   90.00
_cell.angle_gamma   90.00
#
_symmetry.space_group_name_H-M   'P 1'
#
loop_
_entity.id
_entity.type
_entity.pdbx_description
1 polymer ?
#
loop_
_entity_poly.entity_id
_entity_poly.type
_entity_poly.pdbx_seq_one_letter_code
_entity_poly.pdbx_strand_id
1 'polypeptide(L)'
;MTFLLLNTIVSIEEQISNMSMEAQTHGEEFAVGCILSIKTTLEEEFQAQVIAFDRPSNLLILHILQKFNGVKSGPGSKRNIRLLKANYVKEFAILDQGDDPLDPSKCYLDLNTLQAREDSAIRQAEAEAERIGVGVSAEGQSIFDALAKTLPVRWDKTTIVVMNEVRVSPPYLPESVKGGTPSANDRVRKVLELERKRLQARNAGQ
;
A
#
# COMPACT_ATOMS: atom_id res chain seq x y z
N MET A 1 -66.57 -18.24 -9.47
CA MET A 1 -65.43 -17.91 -8.56
C MET A 1 -64.15 -18.65 -8.93
N THR A 2 -64.22 -19.87 -9.48
CA THR A 2 -63.08 -20.71 -9.89
C THR A 2 -62.30 -20.22 -11.12
N PHE A 3 -62.95 -19.59 -12.10
CA PHE A 3 -62.30 -19.12 -13.32
C PHE A 3 -61.33 -17.94 -13.11
N LEU A 4 -61.63 -17.04 -12.17
CA LEU A 4 -60.76 -15.89 -11.86
C LEU A 4 -59.49 -16.34 -11.13
N LEU A 5 -59.60 -17.34 -10.25
CA LEU A 5 -58.45 -17.90 -9.53
C LEU A 5 -57.46 -18.62 -10.46
N LEU A 6 -57.94 -19.37 -11.46
CA LEU A 6 -57.06 -20.04 -12.42
C LEU A 6 -56.28 -19.04 -13.28
N ASN A 7 -56.93 -17.98 -13.78
CA ASN A 7 -56.24 -16.97 -14.60
C ASN A 7 -55.18 -16.20 -13.81
N THR A 8 -55.42 -15.93 -12.53
CA THR A 8 -54.42 -15.28 -11.66
C THR A 8 -53.21 -16.20 -11.41
N ILE A 9 -53.43 -17.50 -11.20
CA ILE A 9 -52.33 -18.46 -10.98
C ILE A 9 -51.47 -18.59 -12.24
N VAL A 10 -52.08 -18.74 -13.42
CA VAL A 10 -51.35 -18.83 -14.69
C VAL A 10 -50.54 -17.56 -14.97
N SER A 11 -51.10 -16.37 -14.68
CA SER A 11 -50.39 -15.10 -14.84
C SER A 11 -49.21 -14.94 -13.88
N ILE A 12 -49.32 -15.46 -12.65
CA ILE A 12 -48.23 -15.46 -11.68
C ILE A 12 -47.12 -16.44 -12.11
N GLU A 13 -47.46 -17.63 -12.59
CA GLU A 13 -46.47 -18.59 -13.08
C GLU A 13 -45.72 -18.06 -14.32
N GLU A 14 -46.43 -17.38 -15.22
CA GLU A 14 -45.84 -16.74 -16.40
C GLU A 14 -44.94 -15.55 -16.02
N GLN A 15 -45.31 -14.76 -15.01
CA GLN A 15 -44.42 -13.72 -14.44
C GLN A 15 -43.18 -14.32 -13.76
N ILE A 16 -43.32 -15.40 -13.00
CA ILE A 16 -42.19 -16.09 -12.36
C ILE A 16 -41.24 -16.70 -13.41
N SER A 17 -41.80 -17.24 -14.50
CA SER A 17 -41.02 -17.77 -15.62
C SER A 17 -40.26 -16.65 -16.36
N ASN A 18 -40.91 -15.52 -16.64
CA ASN A 18 -40.27 -14.38 -17.30
C ASN A 18 -39.17 -13.75 -16.42
N MET A 19 -39.39 -13.64 -15.10
CA MET A 19 -38.38 -13.19 -14.15
C MET A 19 -37.18 -14.16 -14.07
N SER A 20 -37.40 -15.47 -14.24
CA SER A 20 -36.32 -16.47 -14.30
C SER A 20 -35.52 -16.40 -15.60
N MET A 21 -36.19 -16.10 -16.73
CA MET A 21 -35.53 -15.92 -18.03
C MET A 21 -34.70 -14.61 -18.09
N GLU A 22 -35.19 -13.51 -17.51
CA GLU A 22 -34.43 -12.25 -17.37
C GLU A 22 -33.25 -12.37 -16.41
N ALA A 23 -33.37 -13.19 -15.36
CA ALA A 23 -32.25 -13.50 -14.46
C ALA A 23 -31.17 -14.38 -15.12
N GLN A 24 -31.54 -15.16 -16.15
CA GLN A 24 -30.62 -16.02 -16.90
C GLN A 24 -29.86 -15.25 -18.00
N THR A 25 -30.44 -14.23 -18.62
CA THR A 25 -29.75 -13.42 -19.65
C THR A 25 -28.65 -12.51 -19.10
N HIS A 26 -28.77 -12.01 -17.87
CA HIS A 26 -27.70 -11.29 -17.18
C HIS A 26 -26.57 -12.20 -16.63
N GLY A 27 -26.71 -13.51 -16.76
CA GLY A 27 -25.80 -14.49 -16.19
C GLY A 27 -24.41 -14.54 -16.84
N GLU A 28 -24.32 -14.16 -18.11
CA GLU A 28 -23.11 -14.29 -18.94
C GLU A 28 -22.45 -12.93 -19.28
N GLU A 29 -23.10 -11.83 -18.92
CA GLU A 29 -22.74 -10.46 -19.30
C GLU A 29 -21.36 -10.01 -18.75
N PHE A 30 -21.04 -10.46 -17.53
CA PHE A 30 -19.78 -10.18 -16.84
C PHE A 30 -19.06 -11.48 -16.47
N ALA A 31 -18.96 -12.41 -17.43
CA ALA A 31 -18.19 -13.64 -17.22
C ALA A 31 -16.69 -13.31 -16.98
N VAL A 32 -16.06 -14.11 -16.12
CA VAL A 32 -14.63 -13.97 -15.80
C VAL A 32 -13.79 -14.14 -17.06
N GLY A 33 -12.78 -13.29 -17.21
CA GLY A 33 -11.89 -13.29 -18.37
C GLY A 33 -12.39 -12.48 -19.56
N CYS A 34 -13.68 -12.12 -19.63
CA CYS A 34 -14.23 -11.27 -20.69
C CYS A 34 -13.51 -9.91 -20.73
N ILE A 35 -13.12 -9.48 -21.93
CA ILE A 35 -12.59 -8.15 -22.18
C ILE A 35 -13.74 -7.27 -22.68
N LEU A 36 -14.03 -6.23 -21.93
CA LEU A 36 -15.16 -5.33 -22.17
C LEU A 36 -14.65 -3.92 -22.54
N SER A 37 -15.32 -3.28 -23.50
CA SER A 37 -15.34 -1.83 -23.63
C SER A 37 -16.49 -1.32 -22.78
N ILE A 38 -16.23 -0.51 -21.75
CA ILE A 38 -17.24 -0.05 -20.79
C ILE A 38 -17.35 1.46 -20.88
N LYS A 39 -18.59 1.95 -20.93
CA LYS A 39 -18.94 3.35 -20.71
C LYS A 39 -19.76 3.49 -19.46
N THR A 40 -19.39 4.43 -18.60
CA THR A 40 -20.08 4.66 -17.34
C THR A 40 -21.19 5.71 -17.47
N THR A 41 -22.05 5.80 -16.46
CA THR A 41 -23.05 6.87 -16.34
C THR A 41 -22.43 8.27 -16.18
N LEU A 42 -21.13 8.34 -15.89
CA LEU A 42 -20.36 9.58 -15.84
C LEU A 42 -19.68 9.89 -17.19
N GLU A 43 -20.05 9.18 -18.26
CA GLU A 43 -19.49 9.28 -19.61
C GLU A 43 -17.98 8.94 -19.71
N GLU A 44 -17.41 8.29 -18.69
CA GLU A 44 -16.06 7.74 -18.75
C GLU A 44 -16.04 6.45 -19.56
N GLU A 45 -15.13 6.33 -20.52
CA GLU A 45 -14.94 5.15 -21.38
C GLU A 45 -13.57 4.50 -21.14
N PHE A 46 -13.54 3.18 -20.97
CA PHE A 46 -12.31 2.42 -20.80
C PHE A 46 -12.48 0.95 -21.20
N GLN A 47 -11.37 0.29 -21.50
CA GLN A 47 -11.33 -1.15 -21.70
C GLN A 47 -10.83 -1.86 -20.45
N ALA A 48 -11.48 -2.97 -20.09
CA ALA A 48 -11.08 -3.76 -18.94
C ALA A 48 -11.35 -5.24 -19.13
N GLN A 49 -10.56 -6.07 -18.46
CA GLN A 49 -10.85 -7.49 -18.32
C GLN A 49 -11.62 -7.73 -17.01
N VAL A 50 -12.70 -8.52 -17.06
CA VAL A 50 -13.45 -8.93 -15.87
C VAL A 50 -12.62 -9.94 -15.08
N ILE A 51 -12.31 -9.60 -13.83
CA ILE A 51 -11.68 -10.50 -12.87
C ILE A 51 -12.74 -11.30 -12.13
N ALA A 52 -13.76 -10.61 -11.64
CA ALA A 52 -14.85 -11.22 -10.90
C ALA A 52 -16.07 -10.29 -10.92
N PHE A 53 -17.24 -10.89 -10.74
CA PHE A 53 -18.48 -10.17 -10.51
C PHE A 53 -19.17 -10.72 -9.27
N ASP A 54 -19.20 -9.92 -8.21
CA ASP A 54 -19.92 -10.25 -7.00
C ASP A 54 -21.39 -9.84 -7.15
N ARG A 55 -22.25 -10.80 -7.48
CA ARG A 55 -23.68 -10.56 -7.72
C ARG A 55 -24.41 -9.99 -6.49
N PRO A 56 -24.20 -10.49 -5.26
CA PRO A 56 -24.88 -9.95 -4.07
C PRO A 56 -24.62 -8.46 -3.83
N SER A 57 -23.38 -7.97 -4.00
CA SER A 57 -23.06 -6.53 -3.87
C SER A 57 -23.14 -5.76 -5.19
N ASN A 58 -23.43 -6.45 -6.29
CA ASN A 58 -23.46 -5.94 -7.65
C ASN A 58 -22.17 -5.21 -8.03
N LEU A 59 -21.02 -5.81 -7.67
CA LEU A 59 -19.70 -5.22 -7.78
C LEU A 59 -18.84 -5.95 -8.82
N LEU A 60 -18.43 -5.21 -9.85
CA LEU A 60 -17.48 -5.65 -10.87
C LEU A 60 -16.05 -5.35 -10.42
N ILE A 61 -15.21 -6.38 -10.47
CA ILE A 61 -13.77 -6.26 -10.27
C ILE A 61 -13.12 -6.34 -11.64
N LEU A 62 -12.50 -5.24 -12.06
CA LEU A 62 -12.03 -5.02 -13.41
C LEU A 62 -10.53 -4.77 -13.43
N HIS A 63 -9.80 -5.46 -14.30
CA HIS A 63 -8.43 -5.09 -14.62
C HIS A 63 -8.44 -4.09 -15.78
N ILE A 64 -8.08 -2.83 -15.52
CA ILE A 64 -8.04 -1.79 -16.55
C ILE A 64 -6.90 -2.08 -17.53
N LEU A 65 -7.26 -2.25 -18.80
CA LEU A 65 -6.30 -2.52 -19.87
C LEU A 65 -5.74 -1.19 -20.38
N GLN A 66 -4.43 -1.01 -20.24
CA GLN A 66 -3.70 0.13 -20.81
C GLN A 66 -3.49 -0.05 -22.33
N LYS A 67 -4.54 -0.41 -23.10
CA LYS A 67 -4.46 -0.54 -24.56
C LYS A 67 -4.68 0.78 -25.30
N PHE A 68 -4.62 1.93 -24.62
CA PHE A 68 -4.84 3.22 -25.28
C PHE A 68 -3.67 3.76 -26.12
N ASN A 69 -2.51 3.07 -26.22
CA ASN A 69 -1.39 3.54 -27.06
C ASN A 69 -0.37 2.47 -27.51
N GLY A 70 -0.74 1.19 -27.64
CA GLY A 70 0.12 0.17 -28.25
C GLY A 70 1.37 -0.26 -27.45
N VAL A 71 1.55 0.23 -26.22
CA VAL A 71 2.65 -0.23 -25.34
C VAL A 71 2.21 -1.49 -24.61
N LYS A 72 2.72 -2.65 -25.03
CA LYS A 72 2.59 -3.90 -24.26
C LYS A 72 3.32 -3.71 -22.92
N SER A 73 2.57 -3.79 -21.83
CA SER A 73 3.15 -3.70 -20.50
C SER A 73 3.98 -4.96 -20.24
N GLY A 74 5.26 -4.79 -19.92
CA GLY A 74 6.21 -5.90 -19.75
C GLY A 74 5.85 -6.83 -18.59
N PRO A 75 6.54 -7.98 -18.46
CA PRO A 75 6.35 -8.88 -17.33
C PRO A 75 6.67 -8.13 -16.03
N GLY A 76 5.66 -7.89 -15.19
CA GLY A 76 5.78 -7.09 -13.97
C GLY A 76 5.01 -5.76 -13.96
N SER A 77 4.22 -5.46 -14.99
CA SER A 77 3.34 -4.29 -14.97
C SER A 77 2.30 -4.39 -13.86
N LYS A 78 2.25 -3.38 -12.98
CA LYS A 78 1.22 -3.26 -11.94
C LYS A 78 -0.17 -3.42 -12.57
N ARG A 79 -0.95 -4.40 -12.11
CA ARG A 79 -2.33 -4.55 -12.53
C ARG A 79 -3.14 -3.38 -11.94
N ASN A 80 -3.67 -2.52 -12.81
CA ASN A 80 -4.64 -1.50 -12.40
C ASN A 80 -5.98 -2.20 -12.18
N ILE A 81 -6.41 -2.31 -10.93
CA ILE A 81 -7.68 -2.91 -10.54
C ILE A 81 -8.68 -1.79 -10.24
N ARG A 82 -9.89 -1.90 -10.79
CA ARG A 82 -11.01 -1.00 -10.54
C ARG A 82 -12.20 -1.80 -10.01
N LEU A 83 -12.80 -1.28 -8.95
CA LEU A 83 -14.07 -1.78 -8.41
C LEU A 83 -15.17 -0.85 -8.93
N LEU A 84 -16.15 -1.41 -9.63
CA LEU A 84 -17.25 -0.65 -10.25
C LEU A 84 -18.59 -1.32 -9.92
N LYS A 85 -19.56 -0.59 -9.38
CA LYS A 85 -20.92 -1.14 -9.29
C LYS A 85 -21.51 -1.27 -10.69
N ALA A 86 -22.12 -2.42 -11.01
CA ALA A 86 -22.68 -2.65 -12.34
C ALA A 86 -23.76 -1.61 -12.71
N ASN A 87 -24.49 -1.05 -11.73
CA ASN A 87 -25.46 0.03 -11.95
C ASN A 87 -24.85 1.33 -12.52
N TYR A 88 -23.53 1.51 -12.45
CA TYR A 88 -22.84 2.65 -13.07
C TYR A 88 -22.34 2.35 -14.48
N VAL A 89 -22.53 1.12 -14.98
CA VAL A 89 -22.31 0.80 -16.39
C VAL A 89 -23.51 1.28 -17.18
N LYS A 90 -23.27 2.23 -18.09
CA LYS A 90 -24.30 2.77 -18.98
C LYS A 90 -24.45 1.89 -20.21
N GLU A 91 -23.34 1.50 -20.81
CA GLU A 91 -23.25 0.58 -21.93
C GLU A 91 -21.91 -0.14 -21.90
N PHE A 92 -21.85 -1.35 -22.45
CA PHE A 92 -20.61 -2.08 -22.65
C PHE A 92 -20.69 -2.95 -23.90
N ALA A 93 -19.53 -3.37 -24.40
CA ALA A 93 -19.41 -4.32 -25.50
C ALA A 93 -18.32 -5.35 -25.19
N ILE A 94 -18.61 -6.63 -25.45
CA ILE A 94 -17.61 -7.70 -25.36
C ILE A 94 -16.68 -7.60 -26.57
N LEU A 95 -15.40 -7.40 -26.30
CA LEU A 95 -14.37 -7.25 -27.32
C LEU A 95 -13.65 -8.57 -27.61
N ASP A 96 -13.37 -9.36 -26.57
CA ASP A 96 -12.56 -10.58 -26.64
C ASP A 96 -12.75 -11.44 -25.37
N GLN A 97 -12.34 -12.70 -25.43
CA GLN A 97 -12.28 -13.60 -24.28
C GLN A 97 -10.82 -13.85 -23.90
N GLY A 98 -10.40 -13.25 -22.80
CA GLY A 98 -9.08 -13.50 -22.23
C GLY A 98 -9.05 -14.75 -21.35
N ASP A 99 -7.83 -15.12 -20.96
CA ASP A 99 -7.59 -16.11 -19.92
C ASP A 99 -8.15 -15.67 -18.57
N ASP A 100 -8.45 -16.62 -17.68
CA ASP A 100 -8.80 -16.33 -16.30
C ASP A 100 -7.64 -15.54 -15.61
N PRO A 101 -7.87 -14.28 -15.21
CA PRO A 101 -6.82 -13.46 -14.59
C PRO A 101 -6.39 -13.95 -13.20
N LEU A 102 -7.16 -14.85 -12.59
CA LEU A 102 -6.91 -15.48 -11.29
C LEU A 102 -6.44 -16.93 -11.41
N ASP A 103 -6.14 -17.41 -12.63
CA ASP A 103 -5.64 -18.77 -12.88
C ASP A 103 -4.43 -19.09 -11.97
N PRO A 104 -4.59 -20.01 -11.00
CA PRO A 104 -3.53 -20.36 -10.06
C PRO A 104 -2.29 -20.91 -10.76
N SER A 105 -2.45 -21.54 -11.93
CA SER A 105 -1.33 -22.12 -12.69
C SER A 105 -0.42 -21.04 -13.31
N LYS A 106 -0.96 -19.84 -13.53
CA LYS A 106 -0.24 -18.65 -14.03
C LYS A 106 0.29 -17.77 -12.91
N CYS A 107 -0.02 -18.08 -11.66
CA CYS A 107 0.46 -17.37 -10.49
C CYS A 107 1.90 -17.79 -10.16
N TYR A 108 2.87 -17.20 -10.86
CA TYR A 108 4.29 -17.37 -10.51
C TYR A 108 4.67 -16.41 -9.38
N LEU A 109 5.09 -16.97 -8.24
CA LEU A 109 5.68 -16.24 -7.13
C LEU A 109 7.19 -16.47 -7.13
N ASP A 110 7.96 -15.41 -7.36
CA ASP A 110 9.41 -15.46 -7.23
C ASP A 110 9.82 -15.39 -5.76
N LEU A 111 9.92 -16.57 -5.13
CA LEU A 111 10.27 -16.71 -3.72
C LEU A 111 11.61 -16.06 -3.39
N ASN A 112 12.59 -16.06 -4.30
CA ASN A 112 13.89 -15.46 -4.06
C ASN A 112 13.77 -13.94 -3.95
N THR A 113 12.97 -13.31 -4.82
CA THR A 113 12.74 -11.86 -4.71
C THR A 113 11.97 -11.47 -3.46
N LEU A 114 11.04 -12.33 -3.01
CA LEU A 114 10.28 -12.11 -1.78
C LEU A 114 11.20 -12.20 -0.57
N GLN A 115 12.04 -13.24 -0.50
CA GLN A 115 13.01 -13.42 0.58
C GLN A 115 14.03 -12.27 0.61
N ALA A 116 14.52 -11.82 -0.54
CA ALA A 116 15.44 -10.67 -0.59
C ALA A 116 14.79 -9.36 -0.08
N ARG A 117 13.48 -9.18 -0.31
CA ARG A 117 12.71 -8.04 0.23
C ARG A 117 12.53 -8.17 1.74
N GLU A 118 12.22 -9.37 2.23
CA GLU A 118 12.10 -9.68 3.66
C GLU A 118 13.43 -9.39 4.38
N ASP A 119 14.54 -9.93 3.89
CA ASP A 119 15.87 -9.71 4.46
C ASP A 119 16.27 -8.23 4.47
N SER A 120 15.86 -7.47 3.46
CA SER A 120 16.08 -6.02 3.44
C SER A 120 15.24 -5.29 4.49
N ALA A 121 13.98 -5.70 4.67
CA ALA A 121 13.07 -5.10 5.65
C ALA A 121 13.53 -5.41 7.09
N ILE A 122 13.97 -6.65 7.36
CA ILE A 122 14.53 -7.05 8.65
C ILE A 122 15.77 -6.21 8.97
N ARG A 123 16.75 -6.16 8.05
CA ARG A 123 17.97 -5.36 8.27
C ARG A 123 17.68 -3.88 8.50
N GLN A 124 16.69 -3.32 7.80
CA GLN A 124 16.28 -1.94 8.02
C GLN A 124 15.65 -1.76 9.41
N ALA A 125 14.75 -2.66 9.81
CA ALA A 125 14.12 -2.60 11.12
C ALA A 125 15.13 -2.76 12.27
N GLU A 126 16.11 -3.66 12.11
CA GLU A 126 17.23 -3.82 13.06
C GLU A 126 18.06 -2.53 13.15
N ALA A 127 18.44 -1.95 12.01
CA ALA A 127 19.19 -0.70 11.98
C ALA A 127 18.41 0.47 12.59
N GLU A 128 17.09 0.53 12.40
CA GLU A 128 16.22 1.53 13.03
C GLU A 128 16.09 1.31 14.54
N ALA A 129 16.00 0.05 14.98
CA ALA A 129 15.96 -0.29 16.40
C ALA A 129 17.27 0.06 17.13
N GLU A 130 18.43 -0.16 16.49
CA GLU A 130 19.74 0.21 17.03
C GLU A 130 19.90 1.72 17.26
N ARG A 131 19.06 2.56 16.63
CA ARG A 131 19.05 4.01 16.85
C ARG A 131 18.29 4.41 18.10
N ILE A 132 17.43 3.55 18.64
CA ILE A 132 16.62 3.85 19.82
C ILE A 132 17.41 3.47 21.08
N GLY A 133 17.75 4.48 21.89
CA GLY A 133 18.45 4.27 23.15
C GLY A 133 17.53 3.67 24.21
N VAL A 134 18.00 2.63 24.91
CA VAL A 134 17.28 2.01 26.03
C VAL A 134 17.69 2.68 27.35
N GLY A 135 16.72 3.23 28.09
CA GLY A 135 16.97 3.91 29.37
C GLY A 135 17.65 5.27 29.22
N VAL A 136 17.60 5.88 28.03
CA VAL A 136 18.13 7.22 27.77
C VAL A 136 17.05 8.29 27.95
N SER A 137 17.47 9.52 28.22
CA SER A 137 16.54 10.66 28.26
C SER A 137 16.09 11.06 26.85
N ALA A 138 14.95 11.75 26.74
CA ALA A 138 14.49 12.33 25.48
C ALA A 138 15.52 13.29 24.87
N GLU A 139 16.26 14.02 25.71
CA GLU A 139 17.39 14.85 25.29
C GLU A 139 18.51 14.00 24.66
N GLY A 140 18.89 12.89 25.32
CA GLY A 140 19.92 11.97 24.81
C GLY A 140 19.55 11.40 23.44
N GLN A 141 18.29 10.97 23.27
CA GLN A 141 17.78 10.49 21.97
C GLN A 141 17.81 11.60 20.89
N SER A 142 17.39 12.83 21.22
CA SER A 142 17.42 13.96 20.28
C SER A 142 18.85 14.29 19.82
N ILE A 143 19.81 14.25 20.75
CA ILE A 143 21.23 14.46 20.46
C ILE A 143 21.77 13.34 19.56
N PHE A 144 21.44 12.08 19.86
CA PHE A 144 21.80 10.95 19.01
C PHE A 144 21.29 11.14 17.59
N ASP A 145 20.01 11.47 17.43
CA ASP A 145 19.39 11.67 16.12
C ASP A 145 19.99 12.86 15.36
N ALA A 146 20.36 13.94 16.06
CA ALA A 146 21.04 15.09 15.47
C ALA A 146 22.44 14.72 14.95
N LEU A 147 23.23 13.98 15.74
CA LEU A 147 24.57 13.53 15.34
C LEU A 147 24.51 12.52 14.20
N ALA A 148 23.56 11.57 14.26
CA ALA A 148 23.38 10.51 13.27
C ALA A 148 23.08 11.01 11.86
N LYS A 149 22.66 12.27 11.69
CA LYS A 149 22.42 12.88 10.36
C LYS A 149 23.69 13.06 9.55
N THR A 150 24.84 13.24 10.21
CA THR A 150 26.08 13.64 9.52
C THR A 150 27.30 12.82 9.93
N LEU A 151 27.14 11.93 10.92
CA LEU A 151 28.23 11.15 11.49
C LEU A 151 27.76 9.72 11.79
N PRO A 152 28.62 8.71 11.63
CA PRO A 152 28.39 7.37 12.16
C PRO A 152 28.30 7.44 13.69
N VAL A 153 27.17 6.98 14.24
CA VAL A 153 26.92 6.94 15.68
C VAL A 153 26.26 5.63 16.08
N ARG A 154 26.49 5.22 17.32
CA ARG A 154 25.83 4.07 17.94
C ARG A 154 25.66 4.27 19.43
N TRP A 155 24.73 3.55 20.02
CA TRP A 155 24.62 3.46 21.47
C TRP A 155 25.66 2.50 22.05
N ASP A 156 26.17 2.84 23.21
CA ASP A 156 26.90 1.97 24.12
C ASP A 156 26.25 2.11 25.51
N LYS A 157 25.27 1.25 25.77
CA LYS A 157 24.29 1.42 26.86
C LYS A 157 23.62 2.79 26.73
N THR A 158 23.87 3.70 27.66
CA THR A 158 23.36 5.08 27.66
C THR A 158 24.37 6.09 27.11
N THR A 159 25.55 5.67 26.65
CA THR A 159 26.57 6.56 26.08
C THR A 159 26.46 6.57 24.56
N ILE A 160 26.50 7.76 23.94
CA ILE A 160 26.57 7.90 22.49
C ILE A 160 28.04 7.77 22.08
N VAL A 161 28.33 6.87 21.15
CA VAL A 161 29.65 6.71 20.56
C VAL A 161 29.62 7.25 19.14
N VAL A 162 30.44 8.26 18.85
CA VAL A 162 30.55 8.94 17.56
C VAL A 162 31.86 8.53 16.91
N MET A 163 31.80 8.07 15.66
CA MET A 163 32.96 7.60 14.88
C MET A 163 33.83 6.55 15.61
N ASN A 164 33.27 5.79 16.57
CA ASN A 164 34.00 4.86 17.43
C ASN A 164 35.13 5.46 18.29
N GLU A 165 35.29 6.78 18.31
CA GLU A 165 36.40 7.46 18.99
C GLU A 165 35.93 8.44 20.07
N VAL A 166 34.82 9.14 19.83
CA VAL A 166 34.28 10.14 20.75
C VAL A 166 33.10 9.54 21.51
N ARG A 167 33.07 9.74 22.83
CA ARG A 167 32.04 9.25 23.74
C ARG A 167 31.33 10.43 24.39
N VAL A 168 30.01 10.41 24.36
CA VAL A 168 29.13 11.40 25.02
C VAL A 168 28.23 10.67 26.00
N SER A 169 28.55 10.80 27.28
CA SER A 169 27.79 10.14 28.36
C SER A 169 26.74 11.08 28.96
N PRO A 170 25.70 10.56 29.63
CA PRO A 170 24.81 11.38 30.46
C PRO A 170 25.62 12.22 31.47
N PRO A 171 25.24 13.49 31.73
CA PRO A 171 24.02 14.19 31.31
C PRO A 171 24.11 14.90 29.95
N TYR A 172 24.96 14.40 29.03
CA TYR A 172 25.11 14.86 27.65
C TYR A 172 25.48 16.35 27.51
N LEU A 173 26.32 16.82 28.43
CA LEU A 173 26.87 18.17 28.41
C LEU A 173 28.11 18.27 27.50
N PRO A 174 28.52 19.47 27.05
CA PRO A 174 29.79 19.66 26.33
C PRO A 174 31.02 19.12 27.08
N GLU A 175 30.98 19.13 28.41
CA GLU A 175 32.02 18.59 29.30
C GLU A 175 31.98 17.05 29.41
N SER A 176 30.85 16.45 29.02
CA SER A 176 30.66 14.99 29.00
C SER A 176 31.23 14.33 27.72
N VAL A 177 31.74 15.14 26.79
CA VAL A 177 32.38 14.69 25.55
C VAL A 177 33.85 14.33 25.83
N LYS A 178 34.21 13.07 25.60
CA LYS A 178 35.57 12.53 25.86
C LYS A 178 36.05 11.62 24.72
N GLY A 179 37.37 11.50 24.56
CA GLY A 179 37.99 10.64 23.54
C GLY A 179 38.18 11.35 22.19
N GLY A 180 38.70 10.64 21.19
CA GLY A 180 38.92 11.17 19.84
C GLY A 180 39.88 12.35 19.72
N THR A 181 39.96 12.91 18.51
CA THR A 181 40.78 14.09 18.23
C THR A 181 40.13 15.37 18.74
N PRO A 182 40.90 16.43 19.05
CA PRO A 182 40.34 17.72 19.47
C PRO A 182 39.29 18.26 18.47
N SER A 183 39.58 18.17 17.17
CA SER A 183 38.65 18.62 16.11
C SER A 183 37.33 17.85 16.11
N ALA A 184 37.37 16.52 16.32
CA ALA A 184 36.15 15.72 16.41
C ALA A 184 35.31 16.11 17.64
N ASN A 185 35.96 16.32 18.78
CA ASN A 185 35.29 16.78 20.00
C ASN A 185 34.61 18.14 19.82
N ASP A 186 35.30 19.09 19.19
CA ASP A 186 34.75 20.43 18.97
C ASP A 186 33.53 20.40 18.06
N ARG A 187 33.56 19.56 17.02
CA ARG A 187 32.38 19.33 16.15
C ARG A 187 31.22 18.72 16.95
N VAL A 188 31.47 17.70 17.76
CA VAL A 188 30.43 17.06 18.59
C VAL A 188 29.84 18.05 19.60
N ARG A 189 30.68 18.79 20.33
CA ARG A 189 30.23 19.85 21.26
C ARG A 189 29.35 20.89 20.58
N LYS A 190 29.72 21.33 19.38
CA LYS A 190 28.93 22.29 18.60
C LYS A 190 27.54 21.75 18.25
N VAL A 191 27.44 20.47 17.89
CA VAL A 191 26.13 19.83 17.62
C VAL A 191 25.29 19.75 18.90
N LEU A 192 25.90 19.38 20.02
CA LEU A 192 25.22 19.33 21.33
C LEU A 192 24.64 20.70 21.72
N GLU A 193 25.43 21.77 21.59
CA GLU A 193 24.98 23.13 21.90
C GLU A 193 23.83 23.59 21.01
N LEU A 194 23.90 23.29 19.70
CA LEU A 194 22.86 23.63 18.75
C LEU A 194 21.55 22.90 19.06
N GLU A 195 21.62 21.59 19.32
CA GLU A 195 20.42 20.80 19.63
C GLU A 195 19.80 21.22 20.95
N ARG A 196 20.61 21.59 21.96
CA ARG A 196 20.11 22.18 23.20
C ARG A 196 19.37 23.49 23.01
N LYS A 197 19.96 24.43 22.25
CA LYS A 197 19.30 25.69 21.92
C LYS A 197 17.97 25.44 21.21
N ARG A 198 17.93 24.46 20.31
CA ARG A 198 16.72 24.06 19.60
C ARG A 198 15.65 23.48 20.52
N LEU A 199 16.03 22.61 21.47
CA LEU A 199 15.12 22.05 22.47
C LEU A 199 14.57 23.14 23.41
N GLN A 200 15.42 24.07 23.86
CA GLN A 200 15.01 25.21 24.67
C GLN A 200 14.03 26.14 23.93
N ALA A 201 14.31 26.47 22.66
CA ALA A 201 13.41 27.28 21.84
C ALA A 201 12.05 26.59 21.60
N ARG A 202 12.03 25.26 21.46
CA ARG A 202 10.79 24.50 21.31
C ARG A 202 9.94 24.49 22.58
N ASN A 203 10.57 24.44 23.76
CA ASN A 203 9.90 24.48 25.05
C ASN A 203 9.42 25.90 25.43
N ALA A 204 10.04 26.95 24.91
CA ALA A 204 9.64 28.34 25.18
C ALA A 204 8.47 28.84 24.29
N GLY A 205 8.09 28.07 23.27
CA GLY A 205 6.99 28.37 22.36
C GLY A 205 5.70 27.58 22.64
N GLN A 206 5.64 26.85 23.76
CA GLN A 206 4.44 26.20 24.31
C GLN A 206 4.00 26.95 25.56
#